data_AF-A0A7X7AED4-F1
#
_entry.id   AF-A0A7X7AED4-F1
#
_cell.length_a   1.000
_cell.length_b   1.000
_cell.length_c   1.000
_cell.angle_alpha   90.00
_cell.angle_beta   90.00
_cell.angle_gamma   90.00
#
_symmetry.space_group_name_H-M   'P 1'
#
loop_
_entity.id
_entity.type
_entity.pdbx_description
1 polymer ?
#
loop_
_entity_poly.entity_id
_entity_poly.type
_entity_poly.pdbx_seq_one_letter_code
_entity_poly.pdbx_strand_id
1 'polypeptide(L)'
;MDRTFNCHRERAREIFQFLIDEIGSDGKTSFHFEIGASLLDEATLDLLETAPVGLFEFEIGIQSTNPRTLQSVKRKNDWSVLAPVVQRLTKNQNIHLHLDLIAGLPEESYQSFRQSFNQVYALQPHLLQLGFLKLLKGSGLRARSDSFGCVFSDQPPYEVLSTNVLSFDEILQLRAIENVLEKYYNSHRFQYSLRFLLACSSLTPFDLFQSMALFWVERGLHRQAHSTNSLFEIFYQYVVASGTLNKELFSIFLELLKFDYLLQSRGVQPPAWFPRRFLNNQKQRVHAFLGSEEKMTRLLPHFRGRSARDINKKVHIEVFDVDVIKLMDWLENNQLDEFSVNQSGVFLPILRQTTVLLDYSNLVGLLKRPFCCMIEL
;
A
#
# COMPACT_ATOMS: atom_id res chain seq x y z
N MET A 1 13.90 -17.77 -14.65
CA MET A 1 13.39 -16.38 -14.59
C MET A 1 13.12 -15.94 -16.00
N ASP A 2 11.84 -15.82 -16.35
CA ASP A 2 11.40 -15.30 -17.65
C ASP A 2 11.33 -13.77 -17.54
N ARG A 3 11.89 -13.03 -18.50
CA ARG A 3 11.83 -11.54 -18.49
C ARG A 3 10.41 -10.99 -18.67
N THR A 4 9.52 -11.80 -19.23
CA THR A 4 8.10 -11.52 -19.40
C THR A 4 7.44 -12.88 -19.53
N PHE A 5 6.92 -13.40 -18.43
CA PHE A 5 6.41 -14.77 -18.33
C PHE A 5 5.29 -15.05 -19.32
N ASN A 6 4.37 -14.09 -19.50
CA ASN A 6 3.21 -14.21 -20.39
C ASN A 6 3.48 -13.76 -21.84
N CYS A 7 4.74 -13.77 -22.29
CA CYS A 7 5.06 -13.50 -23.70
C CYS A 7 4.42 -14.52 -24.65
N HIS A 8 4.30 -15.78 -24.20
CA HIS A 8 3.53 -16.83 -24.87
C HIS A 8 2.22 -17.08 -24.13
N ARG A 9 1.14 -16.44 -24.61
CA ARG A 9 -0.16 -16.37 -23.91
C ARG A 9 -0.74 -17.73 -23.50
N GLU A 10 -0.82 -18.68 -24.43
CA GLU A 10 -1.43 -19.99 -24.20
C GLU A 10 -0.71 -20.76 -23.09
N ARG A 11 0.61 -20.94 -23.25
CA ARG A 11 1.49 -21.53 -22.22
C ARG A 11 1.32 -20.87 -20.86
N ALA A 12 1.29 -19.53 -20.78
CA ALA A 12 1.14 -18.84 -19.51
C ALA A 12 -0.21 -19.13 -18.85
N ARG A 13 -1.30 -19.14 -19.63
CA ARG A 13 -2.65 -19.49 -19.15
C ARG A 13 -2.72 -20.94 -18.66
N GLU A 14 -2.14 -21.89 -19.39
CA GLU A 14 -2.05 -23.29 -18.98
C GLU A 14 -1.33 -23.45 -17.64
N ILE A 15 -0.23 -22.72 -17.44
CA ILE A 15 0.51 -22.74 -16.17
C ILE A 15 -0.32 -22.10 -15.05
N PHE A 16 -0.97 -20.96 -15.28
CA PHE A 16 -1.85 -20.36 -14.27
C PHE A 16 -2.97 -21.31 -13.86
N GLN A 17 -3.64 -21.95 -14.83
CA GLN A 17 -4.69 -22.93 -14.58
C GLN A 17 -4.16 -24.09 -13.73
N PHE A 18 -3.04 -24.69 -14.13
CA PHE A 18 -2.41 -25.78 -13.38
C PHE A 18 -2.10 -25.39 -11.94
N LEU A 19 -1.54 -24.19 -11.70
CA LEU A 19 -1.20 -23.73 -10.35
C LEU A 19 -2.46 -23.48 -9.49
N ILE A 20 -3.52 -22.95 -10.10
CA ILE A 20 -4.82 -22.77 -9.44
C ILE A 20 -5.39 -24.13 -9.02
N ASP A 21 -5.41 -25.10 -9.93
CA ASP A 21 -6.04 -26.40 -9.72
C ASP A 21 -5.27 -27.27 -8.71
N GLU A 22 -3.95 -27.34 -8.86
CA GLU A 22 -3.13 -28.31 -8.11
C GLU A 22 -2.59 -27.75 -6.79
N ILE A 23 -2.36 -26.44 -6.69
CA ILE A 23 -1.66 -25.82 -5.55
C ILE A 23 -2.55 -24.80 -4.82
N GLY A 24 -3.60 -24.31 -5.47
CA GLY A 24 -4.45 -23.25 -4.95
C GLY A 24 -5.09 -23.55 -3.59
N SER A 25 -5.27 -24.83 -3.24
CA SER A 25 -5.85 -25.25 -1.95
C SER A 25 -4.85 -25.29 -0.79
N ASP A 26 -3.53 -25.27 -1.05
CA ASP A 26 -2.51 -25.44 -0.02
C ASP A 26 -2.36 -24.22 0.91
N GLY A 27 -2.62 -23.01 0.39
CA GLY A 27 -2.51 -21.75 1.12
C GLY A 27 -1.10 -21.42 1.66
N LYS A 28 -0.08 -22.17 1.25
CA LYS A 28 1.31 -22.08 1.78
C LYS A 28 2.32 -21.54 0.79
N THR A 29 2.03 -21.64 -0.52
CA THR A 29 2.95 -21.29 -1.60
C THR A 29 2.41 -20.10 -2.37
N SER A 30 3.25 -19.10 -2.61
CA SER A 30 2.99 -17.97 -3.51
C SER A 30 3.96 -18.03 -4.69
N PHE A 31 3.51 -17.60 -5.87
CA PHE A 31 4.31 -17.56 -7.09
C PHE A 31 4.44 -16.12 -7.60
N HIS A 32 5.68 -15.64 -7.70
CA HIS A 32 6.02 -14.32 -8.24
C HIS A 32 6.29 -14.43 -9.75
N PHE A 33 5.61 -13.59 -10.54
CA PHE A 33 5.78 -13.50 -11.98
C PHE A 33 6.06 -12.07 -12.43
N GLU A 34 7.06 -11.89 -13.28
CA GLU A 34 7.20 -10.69 -14.11
C GLU A 34 6.32 -10.84 -15.36
N ILE A 35 5.28 -10.00 -15.51
CA ILE A 35 4.32 -10.10 -16.61
C ILE A 35 4.17 -8.79 -17.39
N GLY A 36 3.78 -8.92 -18.66
CA GLY A 36 3.30 -7.80 -19.46
C GLY A 36 1.79 -7.72 -19.35
N ALA A 37 1.26 -6.74 -18.61
CA ALA A 37 -0.19 -6.59 -18.44
C ALA A 37 -0.96 -6.43 -19.76
N SER A 38 -0.37 -5.74 -20.75
CA SER A 38 -0.94 -5.58 -22.10
C SER A 38 -1.03 -6.88 -22.91
N LEU A 39 -0.44 -7.97 -22.43
CA LEU A 39 -0.50 -9.29 -23.07
C LEU A 39 -1.60 -10.19 -22.50
N LEU A 40 -2.23 -9.79 -21.39
CA LEU A 40 -3.36 -10.50 -20.81
C LEU A 40 -4.62 -10.23 -21.64
N ASP A 41 -5.21 -11.29 -22.17
CA ASP A 41 -6.50 -11.25 -22.83
C ASP A 41 -7.64 -11.60 -21.86
N GLU A 42 -8.88 -11.39 -22.29
CA GLU A 42 -10.09 -11.60 -21.48
C GLU A 42 -10.13 -12.99 -20.84
N ALA A 43 -9.88 -14.04 -21.62
CA ALA A 43 -9.90 -15.41 -21.10
C ALA A 43 -8.84 -15.66 -20.01
N THR A 44 -7.70 -14.97 -20.07
CA THR A 44 -6.69 -15.06 -18.99
C THR A 44 -7.11 -14.24 -17.78
N LEU A 45 -7.72 -13.08 -17.97
CA LEU A 45 -8.22 -12.26 -16.87
C LEU A 45 -9.35 -12.95 -16.11
N ASP A 46 -10.31 -13.55 -16.83
CA ASP A 46 -11.38 -14.36 -16.25
C ASP A 46 -10.82 -15.53 -15.42
N LEU A 47 -9.78 -16.20 -15.91
CA LEU A 47 -9.10 -17.26 -15.15
C LEU A 47 -8.44 -16.71 -13.88
N LEU A 48 -7.70 -15.62 -14.00
CA LEU A 48 -6.99 -15.00 -12.88
C LEU A 48 -7.94 -14.49 -11.79
N GLU A 49 -9.18 -14.14 -12.14
CA GLU A 49 -10.20 -13.78 -11.16
C GLU A 49 -10.59 -14.94 -10.23
N THR A 50 -10.46 -16.18 -10.71
CA THR A 50 -10.73 -17.39 -9.93
C THR A 50 -9.57 -17.84 -9.04
N ALA A 51 -8.39 -17.23 -9.18
CA ALA A 51 -7.20 -17.63 -8.44
C ALA A 51 -7.40 -17.43 -6.92
N PRO A 52 -7.01 -18.40 -6.08
CA PRO A 52 -7.04 -18.24 -4.63
C PRO A 52 -6.22 -17.04 -4.14
N VAL A 53 -6.73 -16.37 -3.11
CA VAL A 53 -6.11 -15.17 -2.53
C VAL A 53 -4.68 -15.47 -2.08
N GLY A 54 -3.72 -14.72 -2.62
CA GLY A 54 -2.30 -14.81 -2.25
C GLY A 54 -1.54 -15.94 -2.95
N LEU A 55 -2.13 -16.60 -3.95
CA LEU A 55 -1.41 -17.58 -4.78
C LEU A 55 -0.41 -16.89 -5.72
N PHE A 56 -0.75 -15.69 -6.23
CA PHE A 56 0.06 -14.98 -7.21
C PHE A 56 0.51 -13.59 -6.75
N GLU A 57 1.75 -13.29 -7.10
CA GLU A 57 2.39 -11.97 -7.03
C GLU A 57 2.80 -11.58 -8.45
N PHE A 58 2.27 -10.47 -8.98
CA PHE A 58 2.60 -9.99 -10.32
C PHE A 58 3.37 -8.68 -10.26
N GLU A 59 4.52 -8.68 -10.93
CA GLU A 59 5.33 -7.50 -11.20
C GLU A 59 5.10 -7.03 -12.63
N ILE A 60 4.66 -5.78 -12.76
CA ILE A 60 4.29 -5.15 -14.03
C ILE A 60 5.12 -3.88 -14.20
N GLY A 61 6.11 -3.94 -15.10
CA GLY A 61 6.93 -2.79 -15.42
C GLY A 61 6.18 -1.74 -16.25
N ILE A 62 5.57 -0.75 -15.57
CA ILE A 62 4.98 0.46 -16.20
C ILE A 62 6.08 1.34 -16.79
N GLN A 63 7.12 1.56 -15.99
CA GLN A 63 8.30 2.38 -16.20
C GLN A 63 8.02 3.88 -16.26
N SER A 64 7.05 4.28 -17.08
CA SER A 64 6.58 5.66 -17.22
C SER A 64 5.19 5.63 -17.87
N THR A 65 4.37 6.63 -17.61
CA THR A 65 3.11 6.84 -18.35
C THR A 65 3.26 7.90 -19.46
N ASN A 66 4.42 8.56 -19.54
CA ASN A 66 4.72 9.58 -20.55
C ASN A 66 5.00 8.91 -21.91
N PRO A 67 4.19 9.18 -22.95
CA PRO A 67 4.36 8.57 -24.26
C PRO A 67 5.72 8.85 -24.92
N ARG A 68 6.30 10.03 -24.69
CA ARG A 68 7.61 10.40 -25.26
C ARG A 68 8.75 9.59 -24.64
N THR A 69 8.67 9.38 -23.33
CA THR A 69 9.61 8.53 -22.59
C THR A 69 9.53 7.09 -23.09
N LEU A 70 8.31 6.53 -23.15
CA LEU A 70 8.07 5.16 -23.60
C LEU A 70 8.57 4.94 -25.04
N GLN A 71 8.31 5.90 -25.94
CA GLN A 71 8.83 5.86 -27.31
C GLN A 71 10.38 5.87 -27.33
N SER A 72 11.01 6.72 -26.53
CA SER A 72 12.47 6.87 -26.47
C SER A 72 13.17 5.60 -25.98
N VAL A 73 12.56 4.87 -25.06
CA VAL A 73 13.02 3.56 -24.56
C VAL A 73 12.50 2.37 -25.36
N LYS A 74 11.81 2.62 -26.49
CA LYS A 74 11.24 1.62 -27.41
C LYS A 74 10.25 0.65 -26.75
N ARG A 75 9.48 1.15 -25.78
CA ARG A 75 8.36 0.44 -25.16
C ARG A 75 7.07 0.77 -25.90
N LYS A 76 6.27 -0.26 -26.20
CA LYS A 76 4.97 -0.15 -26.88
C LYS A 76 3.78 -0.20 -25.90
N ASN A 77 4.03 0.08 -24.62
CA ASN A 77 2.98 0.04 -23.60
C ASN A 77 2.05 1.23 -23.82
N ASP A 78 0.81 0.98 -24.21
CA ASP A 78 -0.23 2.00 -24.26
C ASP A 78 -0.89 2.08 -22.89
N TRP A 79 -0.75 3.23 -22.22
CA TRP A 79 -1.36 3.47 -20.91
C TRP A 79 -2.88 3.27 -20.92
N SER A 80 -3.55 3.63 -22.02
CA SER A 80 -5.00 3.49 -22.16
C SER A 80 -5.48 2.05 -22.19
N VAL A 81 -4.62 1.12 -22.58
CA VAL A 81 -4.88 -0.33 -22.58
C VAL A 81 -4.43 -0.98 -21.28
N LEU A 82 -3.27 -0.54 -20.76
CA LEU A 82 -2.67 -1.14 -19.58
C LEU A 82 -3.46 -0.80 -18.30
N ALA A 83 -3.86 0.46 -18.12
CA ALA A 83 -4.50 0.90 -16.89
C ALA A 83 -5.81 0.15 -16.57
N PRO A 84 -6.74 -0.07 -17.52
CA PRO A 84 -7.95 -0.87 -17.27
C PRO A 84 -7.65 -2.31 -16.84
N VAL A 85 -6.64 -2.94 -17.43
CA VAL A 85 -6.23 -4.31 -17.06
C VAL A 85 -5.71 -4.35 -15.63
N VAL A 86 -4.85 -3.40 -15.26
CA VAL A 86 -4.32 -3.31 -13.88
C VAL A 86 -5.45 -3.00 -12.89
N GLN A 87 -6.37 -2.08 -13.22
CA GLN A 87 -7.54 -1.78 -12.37
C GLN A 87 -8.40 -3.03 -12.13
N ARG A 88 -8.62 -3.84 -13.17
CA ARG A 88 -9.37 -5.10 -13.06
C ARG A 88 -8.67 -6.08 -12.10
N LEU A 89 -7.36 -6.26 -12.25
CA LEU A 89 -6.56 -7.09 -11.35
C LEU A 89 -6.60 -6.57 -9.90
N THR A 90 -6.43 -5.26 -9.70
CA THR A 90 -6.48 -4.65 -8.36
C THR A 90 -7.86 -4.86 -7.70
N LYS A 91 -8.94 -4.69 -8.46
CA LYS A 91 -10.31 -4.80 -7.94
C LYS A 91 -10.64 -6.20 -7.40
N ASN A 92 -10.03 -7.25 -7.96
CA ASN A 92 -10.33 -8.62 -7.56
C ASN A 92 -9.71 -9.02 -6.20
N GLN A 93 -8.74 -8.27 -5.68
CA GLN A 93 -8.18 -8.42 -4.32
C GLN A 93 -7.65 -9.84 -3.99
N ASN A 94 -7.24 -10.61 -5.01
CA ASN A 94 -6.70 -11.97 -4.85
C ASN A 94 -5.23 -12.11 -5.31
N ILE A 95 -4.72 -11.15 -6.09
CA ILE A 95 -3.36 -11.12 -6.62
C ILE A 95 -2.63 -9.91 -6.04
N HIS A 96 -1.43 -10.14 -5.51
CA HIS A 96 -0.58 -9.06 -5.03
C HIS A 96 0.13 -8.41 -6.23
N LEU A 97 0.06 -7.09 -6.33
CA LEU A 97 0.47 -6.34 -7.54
C LEU A 97 1.61 -5.39 -7.23
N HIS A 98 2.72 -5.54 -7.94
CA HIS A 98 3.86 -4.64 -7.92
C HIS A 98 3.89 -3.88 -9.24
N LEU A 99 3.84 -2.55 -9.18
CA LEU A 99 3.94 -1.69 -10.35
C LEU A 99 5.23 -0.89 -10.29
N ASP A 100 6.04 -0.97 -11.35
CA ASP A 100 7.34 -0.32 -11.35
C ASP A 100 7.34 0.96 -12.16
N LEU A 101 7.86 2.03 -11.59
CA LEU A 101 8.25 3.26 -12.29
C LEU A 101 9.77 3.38 -12.30
N ILE A 102 10.32 4.05 -13.31
CA ILE A 102 11.77 4.27 -13.42
C ILE A 102 12.04 5.76 -13.59
N ALA A 103 12.71 6.36 -12.61
CA ALA A 103 13.22 7.72 -12.67
C ALA A 103 14.51 7.80 -13.50
N GLY A 104 14.74 8.96 -14.14
CA GLY A 104 15.94 9.19 -14.96
C GLY A 104 15.87 8.62 -16.38
N LEU A 105 14.69 8.16 -16.82
CA LEU A 105 14.48 7.81 -18.23
C LEU A 105 14.59 9.06 -19.13
N PRO A 106 15.02 8.91 -20.40
CA PRO A 106 14.99 10.00 -21.36
C PRO A 106 13.59 10.61 -21.52
N GLU A 107 13.50 11.92 -21.69
CA GLU A 107 12.23 12.68 -21.81
C GLU A 107 11.32 12.68 -20.56
N GLU A 108 11.76 12.07 -19.46
CA GLU A 108 11.06 12.08 -18.17
C GLU A 108 11.64 13.18 -17.26
N SER A 109 10.99 14.35 -17.25
CA SER A 109 11.32 15.41 -16.30
C SER A 109 10.71 15.11 -14.92
N TYR A 110 11.10 15.90 -13.91
CA TYR A 110 10.50 15.79 -12.58
C TYR A 110 8.97 15.93 -12.61
N GLN A 111 8.47 16.84 -13.46
CA GLN A 111 7.04 17.10 -13.59
C GLN A 111 6.29 15.95 -14.30
N SER A 112 6.85 15.37 -15.37
CA SER A 112 6.21 14.21 -16.00
C SER A 112 6.32 12.96 -15.12
N PHE A 113 7.40 12.80 -14.36
CA PHE A 113 7.51 11.72 -13.38
C PHE A 113 6.46 11.86 -12.27
N ARG A 114 6.25 13.08 -11.75
CA ARG A 114 5.16 13.38 -10.80
C ARG A 114 3.79 12.96 -11.35
N GLN A 115 3.52 13.22 -12.63
CA GLN A 115 2.31 12.76 -13.29
C GLN A 115 2.23 11.23 -13.37
N SER A 116 3.31 10.57 -13.81
CA SER A 116 3.42 9.12 -13.87
C SER A 116 3.18 8.47 -12.49
N PHE A 117 3.80 9.01 -11.44
CA PHE A 117 3.61 8.56 -10.06
C PHE A 117 2.14 8.62 -9.66
N ASN A 118 1.50 9.78 -9.84
CA ASN A 118 0.10 9.95 -9.44
C ASN A 118 -0.83 8.99 -10.20
N GLN A 119 -0.61 8.81 -11.51
CA GLN A 119 -1.40 7.92 -12.33
C GLN A 119 -1.26 6.45 -11.93
N VAL A 120 -0.04 5.99 -11.61
CA VAL A 120 0.19 4.61 -11.17
C VAL A 120 -0.28 4.40 -9.73
N TYR A 121 -0.09 5.38 -8.84
CA TYR A 121 -0.60 5.32 -7.48
C TYR A 121 -2.14 5.22 -7.43
N ALA A 122 -2.84 5.90 -8.34
CA ALA A 122 -4.29 5.82 -8.47
C ALA A 122 -4.80 4.41 -8.84
N LEU A 123 -3.96 3.55 -9.43
CA LEU A 123 -4.28 2.13 -9.65
C LEU A 123 -4.26 1.31 -8.36
N GLN A 124 -3.86 1.92 -7.24
CA GLN A 124 -3.76 1.34 -5.90
C GLN A 124 -3.04 -0.03 -5.88
N PRO A 125 -1.81 -0.12 -6.41
CA PRO A 125 -1.06 -1.36 -6.33
C PRO A 125 -0.75 -1.73 -4.88
N HIS A 126 -0.34 -2.98 -4.68
CA HIS A 126 0.15 -3.38 -3.36
C HIS A 126 1.55 -2.78 -3.13
N LEU A 127 2.43 -2.88 -4.13
CA LEU A 127 3.71 -2.18 -4.12
C LEU A 127 3.82 -1.23 -5.31
N LEU A 128 4.21 0.00 -5.03
CA LEU A 128 4.66 0.95 -6.04
C LEU A 128 6.18 1.06 -5.95
N GLN A 129 6.89 0.45 -6.88
CA GLN A 129 8.35 0.46 -6.89
C GLN A 129 8.85 1.67 -7.67
N LEU A 130 9.68 2.50 -7.04
CA LEU A 130 10.42 3.54 -7.75
C LEU A 130 11.85 3.07 -7.99
N GLY A 131 12.14 2.68 -9.22
CA GLY A 131 13.49 2.37 -9.69
C GLY A 131 14.21 3.61 -10.23
N PHE A 132 15.53 3.54 -10.34
CA PHE A 132 16.37 4.56 -10.96
C PHE A 132 17.10 3.96 -12.15
N LEU A 133 17.14 4.68 -13.28
CA LEU A 133 17.71 4.16 -14.51
C LEU A 133 19.17 3.76 -14.33
N LYS A 134 19.49 2.53 -14.72
CA LYS A 134 20.84 1.98 -14.76
C LYS A 134 21.26 1.80 -16.22
N LEU A 135 22.36 2.44 -16.61
CA LEU A 135 22.90 2.33 -17.97
C LEU A 135 23.86 1.14 -18.06
N LEU A 136 23.27 -0.04 -18.24
CA LEU A 136 24.01 -1.30 -18.37
C LEU A 136 24.86 -1.32 -19.65
N LYS A 137 26.05 -1.93 -19.55
CA LYS A 137 26.96 -2.14 -20.69
C LYS A 137 26.26 -2.93 -21.79
N GLY A 138 26.37 -2.48 -23.03
CA GLY A 138 25.74 -3.10 -24.20
C GLY A 138 24.26 -2.75 -24.41
N SER A 139 23.62 -1.97 -23.51
CA SER A 139 22.23 -1.54 -23.71
C SER A 139 22.10 -0.42 -24.76
N GLY A 140 20.97 -0.39 -25.48
CA GLY A 140 20.70 0.66 -26.46
C GLY A 140 20.50 2.05 -25.86
N LEU A 141 20.22 2.16 -24.56
CA LEU A 141 20.22 3.44 -23.84
C LEU A 141 21.64 3.90 -23.54
N ARG A 142 22.54 2.99 -23.12
CA ARG A 142 23.96 3.31 -22.91
C ARG A 142 24.62 3.83 -24.19
N ALA A 143 24.33 3.23 -25.34
CA ALA A 143 24.87 3.68 -26.63
C ALA A 143 24.37 5.07 -27.06
N ARG A 144 23.30 5.57 -26.44
CA ARG A 144 22.67 6.87 -26.72
C ARG A 144 22.73 7.82 -25.52
N SER A 145 23.54 7.52 -24.51
CA SER A 145 23.62 8.33 -23.27
C SER A 145 23.87 9.80 -23.56
N ASP A 146 24.78 10.08 -24.49
CA ASP A 146 25.23 11.43 -24.78
C ASP A 146 24.12 12.26 -25.41
N SER A 147 23.27 11.66 -26.26
CA SER A 147 22.11 12.34 -26.85
C SER A 147 21.05 12.75 -25.84
N PHE A 148 21.01 12.08 -24.69
CA PHE A 148 20.09 12.39 -23.59
C PHE A 148 20.77 13.15 -22.45
N GLY A 149 22.05 13.51 -22.61
CA GLY A 149 22.86 14.16 -21.60
C GLY A 149 22.95 13.38 -20.30
N CYS A 150 22.96 12.04 -20.39
CA CYS A 150 23.02 11.20 -19.20
C CYS A 150 24.40 11.32 -18.54
N VAL A 151 24.43 11.82 -17.31
CA VAL A 151 25.55 11.63 -16.39
C VAL A 151 25.21 10.43 -15.53
N PHE A 152 26.12 9.48 -15.38
CA PHE A 152 25.88 8.23 -14.66
C PHE A 152 27.15 7.69 -14.02
N SER A 153 27.01 6.83 -13.01
CA SER A 153 28.14 6.21 -12.32
C SER A 153 28.91 5.25 -13.24
N ASP A 154 30.23 5.34 -13.23
CA ASP A 154 31.13 4.39 -13.90
C ASP A 154 31.26 3.06 -13.14
N GLN A 155 30.81 3.02 -11.88
CA GLN A 155 30.76 1.83 -11.03
C GLN A 155 29.38 1.17 -11.08
N PRO A 156 29.29 -0.17 -11.01
CA PRO A 156 28.02 -0.85 -10.76
C PRO A 156 27.27 -0.25 -9.56
N PRO A 157 25.95 -0.02 -9.66
CA PRO A 157 25.04 -0.52 -10.68
C PRO A 157 24.88 0.39 -11.93
N TYR A 158 25.80 1.31 -12.19
CA TYR A 158 25.80 2.23 -13.36
C TYR A 158 24.60 3.17 -13.42
N GLU A 159 24.19 3.66 -12.27
CA GLU A 159 22.98 4.44 -12.13
C GLU A 159 23.13 5.86 -12.67
N VAL A 160 22.07 6.37 -13.29
CA VAL A 160 21.98 7.73 -13.79
C VAL A 160 21.92 8.72 -12.61
N LEU A 161 22.77 9.73 -12.70
CA LEU A 161 22.90 10.83 -11.76
C LEU A 161 22.20 12.09 -12.27
N SER A 162 22.11 12.28 -13.60
CA SER A 162 21.28 13.34 -14.21
C SER A 162 21.06 13.07 -15.70
N THR A 163 20.09 13.76 -16.30
CA THR A 163 19.83 13.82 -17.74
C THR A 163 19.63 15.26 -18.17
N ASN A 164 19.41 15.50 -19.47
CA ASN A 164 19.04 16.83 -19.99
C ASN A 164 17.74 17.41 -19.40
N VAL A 165 16.86 16.55 -18.85
CA VAL A 165 15.53 16.95 -18.37
C VAL A 165 15.32 16.68 -16.88
N LEU A 166 16.31 16.11 -16.20
CA LEU A 166 16.27 15.75 -14.79
C LEU A 166 17.63 15.98 -14.14
N SER A 167 17.72 16.96 -13.26
CA SER A 167 18.93 17.34 -12.54
C SER A 167 19.32 16.32 -11.47
N PHE A 168 20.57 16.43 -10.98
CA PHE A 168 21.05 15.61 -9.88
C PHE A 168 20.27 15.85 -8.58
N ASP A 169 19.96 17.11 -8.26
CA ASP A 169 19.18 17.46 -7.08
C ASP A 169 17.75 16.89 -7.15
N GLU A 170 17.12 16.91 -8.33
CA GLU A 170 15.81 16.28 -8.53
C GLU A 170 15.89 14.75 -8.37
N ILE A 171 16.96 14.10 -8.84
CA ILE A 171 17.18 12.67 -8.58
C ILE A 171 17.31 12.39 -7.08
N LEU A 172 18.04 13.22 -6.32
CA LEU A 172 18.13 13.08 -4.88
C LEU A 172 16.77 13.26 -4.19
N GLN A 173 15.93 14.20 -4.66
CA GLN A 173 14.57 14.36 -4.16
C GLN A 173 13.71 13.12 -4.44
N LEU A 174 13.76 12.57 -5.66
CA LEU A 174 13.04 11.34 -6.01
C LEU A 174 13.50 10.14 -5.16
N ARG A 175 14.78 10.06 -4.79
CA ARG A 175 15.26 9.04 -3.84
C ARG A 175 14.69 9.22 -2.45
N ALA A 176 14.60 10.46 -1.97
CA ALA A 176 14.00 10.73 -0.67
C ALA A 176 12.51 10.36 -0.67
N ILE A 177 11.80 10.61 -1.78
CA ILE A 177 10.41 10.19 -2.00
C ILE A 177 10.29 8.67 -1.98
N GLU A 178 11.12 7.94 -2.75
CA GLU A 178 11.16 6.48 -2.75
C GLU A 178 11.37 5.93 -1.33
N ASN A 179 12.31 6.50 -0.58
CA ASN A 179 12.64 6.03 0.75
C ASN A 179 11.47 6.15 1.76
N VAL A 180 10.64 7.18 1.60
CA VAL A 180 9.43 7.41 2.40
C VAL A 180 8.28 6.54 1.89
N LEU A 181 8.12 6.39 0.58
CA LEU A 181 7.14 5.48 -0.03
C LEU A 181 7.31 4.06 0.50
N GLU A 182 8.55 3.57 0.54
CA GLU A 182 8.89 2.25 1.09
C GLU A 182 8.44 2.08 2.55
N LYS A 183 8.61 3.13 3.36
CA LYS A 183 8.29 3.09 4.80
C LYS A 183 6.81 3.18 5.10
N TYR A 184 6.06 3.95 4.31
CA TYR A 184 4.69 4.32 4.66
C TYR A 184 3.63 3.66 3.78
N TYR A 185 3.90 3.45 2.50
CA TYR A 185 2.96 2.82 1.57
C TYR A 185 3.26 1.32 1.41
N ASN A 186 4.45 0.99 0.89
CA ASN A 186 4.85 -0.39 0.57
C ASN A 186 5.00 -1.28 1.82
N SER A 187 5.20 -0.69 3.00
CA SER A 187 5.23 -1.44 4.26
C SER A 187 3.85 -1.95 4.70
N HIS A 188 2.78 -1.42 4.13
CA HIS A 188 1.38 -1.66 4.50
C HIS A 188 1.05 -1.41 5.98
N ARG A 189 1.92 -0.70 6.71
CA ARG A 189 1.70 -0.44 8.14
C ARG A 189 0.77 0.73 8.43
N PHE A 190 0.58 1.61 7.44
CA PHE A 190 -0.13 2.88 7.58
C PHE A 190 -1.31 2.99 6.60
N GLN A 191 -1.89 1.87 6.20
CA GLN A 191 -2.84 1.83 5.08
C GLN A 191 -4.01 2.81 5.28
N TYR A 192 -4.64 2.80 6.45
CA TYR A 192 -5.85 3.59 6.65
C TYR A 192 -5.53 5.03 7.01
N SER A 193 -4.54 5.25 7.89
CA SER A 193 -4.11 6.60 8.28
C SER A 193 -3.51 7.39 7.12
N LEU A 194 -2.72 6.76 6.24
CA LEU A 194 -2.17 7.41 5.05
C LEU A 194 -3.25 7.71 3.99
N ARG A 195 -4.15 6.76 3.72
CA ARG A 195 -5.29 6.99 2.81
C ARG A 195 -6.18 8.11 3.33
N PHE A 196 -6.45 8.16 4.63
CA PHE A 196 -7.23 9.23 5.25
C PHE A 196 -6.53 10.59 5.15
N LEU A 197 -5.23 10.63 5.43
CA LEU A 197 -4.44 11.85 5.28
C LEU A 197 -4.48 12.37 3.84
N LEU A 198 -4.32 11.49 2.85
CA LEU A 198 -4.50 11.85 1.45
C LEU A 198 -5.91 12.41 1.24
N ALA A 199 -6.96 11.65 1.60
CA ALA A 199 -8.38 11.99 1.40
C ALA A 199 -8.78 13.36 1.98
N CYS A 200 -8.13 13.75 3.07
CA CYS A 200 -8.38 15.01 3.76
C CYS A 200 -7.40 16.12 3.39
N SER A 201 -6.33 15.81 2.65
CA SER A 201 -5.38 16.79 2.13
C SER A 201 -5.81 17.30 0.76
N SER A 202 -5.37 18.49 0.40
CA SER A 202 -5.45 19.00 -0.99
C SER A 202 -4.26 18.56 -1.85
N LEU A 203 -3.46 17.61 -1.37
CA LEU A 203 -2.21 17.18 -2.01
C LEU A 203 -2.45 15.98 -2.92
N THR A 204 -1.76 15.94 -4.07
CA THR A 204 -1.67 14.70 -4.83
C THR A 204 -0.80 13.68 -4.07
N PRO A 205 -0.90 12.37 -4.38
CA PRO A 205 -0.02 11.37 -3.78
C PRO A 205 1.46 11.75 -3.83
N PHE A 206 1.96 12.15 -5.00
CA PHE A 206 3.34 12.58 -5.16
C PHE A 206 3.69 13.77 -4.26
N ASP A 207 2.84 14.79 -4.18
CA ASP A 207 3.11 15.98 -3.37
C ASP A 207 3.16 15.64 -1.88
N LEU A 208 2.30 14.73 -1.41
CA LEU A 208 2.33 14.27 -0.03
C LEU A 208 3.64 13.53 0.29
N PHE A 209 4.06 12.60 -0.58
CA PHE A 209 5.34 11.92 -0.36
C PHE A 209 6.54 12.86 -0.50
N GLN A 210 6.47 13.87 -1.37
CA GLN A 210 7.49 14.92 -1.48
C GLN A 210 7.59 15.74 -0.19
N SER A 211 6.47 16.19 0.39
CA SER A 211 6.49 16.95 1.64
C SER A 211 6.94 16.10 2.83
N MET A 212 6.55 14.82 2.87
CA MET A 212 7.08 13.87 3.86
C MET A 212 8.59 13.66 3.70
N ALA A 213 9.07 13.48 2.46
CA ALA A 213 10.50 13.33 2.16
C ALA A 213 11.31 14.56 2.59
N LEU A 214 10.79 15.77 2.36
CA LEU A 214 11.42 17.01 2.83
C LEU A 214 11.54 17.03 4.36
N PHE A 215 10.44 16.72 5.07
CA PHE A 215 10.44 16.61 6.53
C PHE A 215 11.48 15.60 7.05
N TRP A 216 11.62 14.47 6.36
CA TRP A 216 12.61 13.44 6.66
C TRP A 216 14.05 13.90 6.42
N VAL A 217 14.29 14.68 5.37
CA VAL A 217 15.61 15.21 5.03
C VAL A 217 16.04 16.29 6.02
N GLU A 218 15.18 17.28 6.27
CA GLU A 218 15.46 18.42 7.17
C GLU A 218 15.78 17.98 8.61
N ARG A 219 15.15 16.89 9.07
CA ARG A 219 15.38 16.32 10.41
C ARG A 219 16.47 15.24 10.46
N GLY A 220 17.12 14.95 9.33
CA GLY A 220 18.17 13.93 9.26
C GLY A 220 17.70 12.49 9.49
N LEU A 221 16.39 12.22 9.39
CA LEU A 221 15.79 10.91 9.68
C LEU A 221 16.24 9.85 8.66
N HIS A 222 16.45 10.24 7.40
CA HIS A 222 16.98 9.37 6.34
C HIS A 222 18.37 8.78 6.63
N ARG A 223 19.09 9.28 7.64
CA ARG A 223 20.44 8.83 8.02
C ARG A 223 20.41 7.78 9.13
N GLN A 224 19.23 7.39 9.61
CA GLN A 224 19.06 6.53 10.78
C GLN A 224 18.15 5.34 10.45
N ALA A 225 18.38 4.23 11.16
CA ALA A 225 17.44 3.12 11.16
C ALA A 225 16.28 3.42 12.11
N HIS A 226 15.07 3.06 11.72
CA HIS A 226 13.86 3.32 12.50
C HIS A 226 13.13 2.03 12.83
N SER A 227 12.77 1.86 14.10
CA SER A 227 11.83 0.82 14.52
C SER A 227 10.42 1.15 14.05
N THR A 228 9.53 0.16 14.02
CA THR A 228 8.10 0.39 13.72
C THR A 228 7.51 1.48 14.60
N ASN A 229 7.73 1.43 15.92
CA ASN A 229 7.23 2.47 16.84
C ASN A 229 7.74 3.87 16.47
N SER A 230 9.01 4.00 16.09
CA SER A 230 9.59 5.27 15.65
C SER A 230 8.93 5.76 14.36
N LEU A 231 8.61 4.89 13.40
CA LEU A 231 7.92 5.30 12.17
C LEU A 231 6.51 5.85 12.43
N PHE A 232 5.77 5.27 13.37
CA PHE A 232 4.46 5.78 13.80
C PHE A 232 4.57 7.15 14.47
N GLU A 233 5.57 7.34 15.34
CA GLU A 233 5.82 8.62 15.98
C GLU A 233 6.25 9.69 14.97
N ILE A 234 7.13 9.36 14.02
CA ILE A 234 7.54 10.26 12.95
C ILE A 234 6.34 10.68 12.09
N PHE A 235 5.44 9.75 11.77
CA PHE A 235 4.26 10.08 10.97
C PHE A 235 3.31 11.01 11.73
N TYR A 236 3.08 10.74 13.01
CA TYR A 236 2.37 11.64 13.90
C TYR A 236 2.99 13.05 13.92
N GLN A 237 4.31 13.15 14.13
CA GLN A 237 5.02 14.42 14.17
C GLN A 237 4.94 15.18 12.84
N TYR A 238 5.02 14.46 11.72
CA TYR A 238 4.84 15.04 10.38
C TYR A 238 3.45 15.67 10.23
N VAL A 239 2.38 14.94 10.54
CA VAL A 239 1.00 15.45 10.40
C VAL A 239 0.73 16.64 11.33
N VAL A 240 1.32 16.64 12.54
CA VAL A 240 1.27 17.81 13.43
C VAL A 240 1.99 19.00 12.81
N ALA A 241 3.20 18.80 12.30
CA ALA A 241 4.03 19.87 11.74
C ALA A 241 3.48 20.43 10.43
N SER A 242 2.85 19.59 9.60
CA SER A 242 2.31 20.01 8.30
C SER A 242 1.08 20.89 8.41
N GLY A 243 0.35 20.83 9.54
CA GLY A 243 -0.89 21.59 9.76
C GLY A 243 -2.00 21.25 8.74
N THR A 244 -1.89 20.11 8.05
CA THR A 244 -2.80 19.74 6.96
C THR A 244 -4.21 19.43 7.46
N LEU A 245 -4.34 18.97 8.70
CA LEU A 245 -5.60 18.57 9.30
C LEU A 245 -6.05 19.59 10.34
N ASN A 246 -7.33 19.96 10.29
CA ASN A 246 -7.97 20.68 11.39
C ASN A 246 -8.13 19.76 12.62
N LYS A 247 -8.53 20.33 13.77
CA LYS A 247 -8.63 19.60 15.04
C LYS A 247 -9.52 18.35 14.98
N GLU A 248 -10.62 18.40 14.25
CA GLU A 248 -11.58 17.29 14.14
C GLU A 248 -11.00 16.15 13.30
N LEU A 249 -10.50 16.47 12.10
CA LEU A 249 -9.87 15.49 11.21
C LEU A 249 -8.61 14.88 11.83
N PHE A 250 -7.84 15.67 12.57
CA PHE A 250 -6.67 15.19 13.30
C PHE A 250 -7.05 14.14 14.36
N SER A 251 -8.18 14.31 15.05
CA SER A 251 -8.67 13.32 16.01
C SER A 251 -9.03 12.00 15.33
N ILE A 252 -9.67 12.06 14.15
CA ILE A 252 -10.01 10.87 13.36
C ILE A 252 -8.73 10.18 12.85
N PHE A 253 -7.78 10.96 12.33
CA PHE A 253 -6.48 10.46 11.90
C PHE A 253 -5.76 9.69 13.03
N LEU A 254 -5.77 10.21 14.27
CA LEU A 254 -5.15 9.54 15.41
C LEU A 254 -5.80 8.19 15.74
N GLU A 255 -7.13 8.09 15.64
CA GLU A 255 -7.83 6.82 15.83
C GLU A 255 -7.48 5.81 14.74
N LEU A 256 -7.38 6.25 13.47
CA LEU A 256 -6.93 5.40 12.36
C LEU A 256 -5.47 4.98 12.48
N LEU A 257 -4.60 5.88 12.93
CA LEU A 257 -3.19 5.58 13.18
C LEU A 257 -3.04 4.54 14.30
N LYS A 258 -3.87 4.61 15.35
CA LYS A 258 -3.94 3.60 16.41
C LYS A 258 -4.44 2.27 15.85
N PHE A 259 -5.44 2.30 14.97
CA PHE A 259 -5.98 1.11 14.34
C PHE A 259 -4.92 0.40 13.47
N ASP A 260 -4.26 1.15 12.58
CA ASP A 260 -3.12 0.67 11.78
C ASP A 260 -2.02 0.04 12.65
N TYR A 261 -1.73 0.63 13.81
CA TYR A 261 -0.79 0.10 14.79
C TYR A 261 -1.23 -1.25 15.35
N LEU A 262 -2.49 -1.36 15.77
CA LEU A 262 -3.06 -2.58 16.35
C LEU A 262 -3.16 -3.72 15.34
N LEU A 263 -3.26 -3.44 14.04
CA LEU A 263 -3.25 -4.46 12.99
C LEU A 263 -1.90 -5.17 12.84
N GLN A 264 -0.79 -4.58 13.32
CA GLN A 264 0.54 -5.12 13.08
C GLN A 264 0.84 -6.40 13.85
N SER A 265 0.53 -6.41 15.15
CA SER A 265 0.76 -7.59 15.99
C SER A 265 0.09 -7.47 17.35
N ARG A 266 -0.27 -8.61 17.93
CA ARG A 266 -0.84 -8.68 19.27
C ARG A 266 0.19 -8.38 20.34
N GLY A 267 -0.24 -7.71 21.41
CA GLY A 267 0.55 -7.56 22.64
C GLY A 267 1.52 -6.38 22.62
N VAL A 268 1.60 -5.66 21.50
CA VAL A 268 2.28 -4.38 21.44
C VAL A 268 1.34 -3.33 21.99
N GLN A 269 1.65 -2.82 23.18
CA GLN A 269 0.89 -1.73 23.78
C GLN A 269 1.13 -0.45 22.96
N PRO A 270 0.06 0.21 22.48
CA PRO A 270 0.21 1.49 21.79
C PRO A 270 1.00 2.47 22.67
N PRO A 271 1.97 3.23 22.10
CA PRO A 271 2.61 4.34 22.77
C PRO A 271 1.63 5.23 23.55
N ALA A 272 2.11 5.86 24.63
CA ALA A 272 1.26 6.63 25.54
C ALA A 272 0.59 7.85 24.88
N TRP A 273 1.12 8.32 23.74
CA TRP A 273 0.56 9.43 22.98
C TRP A 273 -0.65 9.05 22.12
N PHE A 274 -0.95 7.76 21.94
CA PHE A 274 -2.20 7.35 21.30
C PHE A 274 -3.43 7.64 22.18
N PRO A 275 -4.60 7.96 21.60
CA PRO A 275 -5.84 8.08 22.35
C PRO A 275 -6.17 6.79 23.09
N ARG A 276 -6.32 6.86 24.42
CA ARG A 276 -6.71 5.72 25.27
C ARG A 276 -8.08 5.97 25.89
N ARG A 277 -8.99 5.03 25.64
CA ARG A 277 -10.33 5.02 26.23
C ARG A 277 -10.58 3.69 26.87
N PHE A 278 -11.18 3.74 28.06
CA PHE A 278 -11.59 2.55 28.77
C PHE A 278 -13.07 2.66 29.10
N LEU A 279 -13.80 1.58 28.87
CA LEU A 279 -15.18 1.47 29.32
C LEU A 279 -15.21 1.17 30.82
N ASN A 280 -16.26 1.64 31.50
CA ASN A 280 -16.51 1.21 32.87
C ASN A 280 -16.59 -0.31 32.94
N ASN A 281 -15.87 -0.90 33.90
CA ASN A 281 -15.78 -2.35 34.08
C ASN A 281 -15.34 -3.13 32.82
N GLN A 282 -14.53 -2.52 31.93
CA GLN A 282 -14.13 -3.13 30.65
C GLN A 282 -13.60 -4.56 30.78
N LYS A 283 -12.76 -4.85 31.79
CA LYS A 283 -12.23 -6.21 32.01
C LYS A 283 -13.35 -7.23 32.25
N GLN A 284 -14.35 -6.88 33.04
CA GLN A 284 -15.49 -7.75 33.35
C GLN A 284 -16.39 -7.92 32.13
N ARG A 285 -16.66 -6.83 31.40
CA ARG A 285 -17.45 -6.84 30.15
C ARG A 285 -16.79 -7.68 29.06
N VAL A 286 -15.49 -7.52 28.85
CA VAL A 286 -14.69 -8.34 27.93
C VAL A 286 -14.74 -9.81 28.33
N HIS A 287 -14.54 -10.14 29.61
CA HIS A 287 -14.60 -11.52 30.07
C HIS A 287 -16.00 -12.14 29.86
N ALA A 288 -17.06 -11.40 30.17
CA ALA A 288 -18.44 -11.84 29.95
C ALA A 288 -18.75 -12.02 28.45
N PHE A 289 -18.29 -11.10 27.61
CA PHE A 289 -18.41 -11.18 26.15
C PHE A 289 -17.72 -12.43 25.58
N LEU A 290 -16.46 -12.66 25.95
CA LEU A 290 -15.69 -13.82 25.48
C LEU A 290 -16.18 -15.15 26.08
N GLY A 291 -16.91 -15.11 27.19
CA GLY A 291 -17.55 -16.28 27.80
C GLY A 291 -18.92 -16.64 27.22
N SER A 292 -19.48 -15.81 26.33
CA SER A 292 -20.78 -16.06 25.70
C SER A 292 -20.64 -17.03 24.53
N GLU A 293 -21.18 -18.25 24.67
CA GLU A 293 -21.12 -19.29 23.63
C GLU A 293 -21.84 -18.86 22.34
N GLU A 294 -22.97 -18.16 22.46
CA GLU A 294 -23.72 -17.60 21.32
C GLU A 294 -22.87 -16.61 20.52
N LYS A 295 -22.25 -15.62 21.20
CA LYS A 295 -21.41 -14.62 20.54
C LYS A 295 -20.17 -15.25 19.91
N MET A 296 -19.52 -16.20 20.58
CA MET A 296 -18.34 -16.89 20.04
C MET A 296 -18.68 -17.75 18.82
N THR A 297 -19.81 -18.47 18.85
CA THR A 297 -20.25 -19.27 17.69
C THR A 297 -20.54 -18.38 16.48
N ARG A 298 -21.12 -17.20 16.71
CA ARG A 298 -21.46 -16.26 15.64
C ARG A 298 -20.25 -15.52 15.06
N LEU A 299 -19.35 -15.04 15.92
CA LEU A 299 -18.29 -14.11 15.52
C LEU A 299 -16.90 -14.75 15.37
N LEU A 300 -16.60 -15.79 16.17
CA LEU A 300 -15.28 -16.43 16.22
C LEU A 300 -15.43 -17.97 16.34
N PRO A 301 -16.02 -18.64 15.35
CA PRO A 301 -16.41 -20.05 15.44
C PRO A 301 -15.24 -21.00 15.71
N HIS A 302 -14.02 -20.65 15.30
CA HIS A 302 -12.78 -21.42 15.56
C HIS A 302 -12.34 -21.41 17.03
N PHE A 303 -12.95 -20.58 17.88
CA PHE A 303 -12.76 -20.59 19.33
C PHE A 303 -13.83 -21.37 20.10
N ARG A 304 -14.75 -22.05 19.42
CA ARG A 304 -15.80 -22.85 20.07
C ARG A 304 -15.22 -23.82 21.10
N GLY A 305 -15.82 -23.86 22.29
CA GLY A 305 -15.41 -24.70 23.41
C GLY A 305 -14.15 -24.25 24.15
N ARG A 306 -13.53 -23.12 23.78
CA ARG A 306 -12.39 -22.54 24.53
C ARG A 306 -12.87 -21.64 25.67
N SER A 307 -12.06 -21.56 26.73
CA SER A 307 -12.32 -20.64 27.83
C SER A 307 -12.13 -19.18 27.41
N ALA A 308 -12.90 -18.25 28.02
CA ALA A 308 -12.73 -16.82 27.81
C ALA A 308 -11.27 -16.35 28.03
N ARG A 309 -10.58 -16.96 29.00
CA ARG A 309 -9.16 -16.70 29.28
C ARG A 309 -8.25 -17.09 28.13
N ASP A 310 -8.52 -18.20 27.45
CA ASP A 310 -7.71 -18.66 26.33
C ASP A 310 -7.98 -17.85 25.06
N ILE A 311 -9.23 -17.45 24.83
CA ILE A 311 -9.61 -16.56 23.73
C ILE A 311 -8.95 -15.19 23.90
N ASN A 312 -8.97 -14.64 25.12
CA ASN A 312 -8.34 -13.35 25.44
C ASN A 312 -6.83 -13.34 25.18
N LYS A 313 -6.15 -14.51 25.14
CA LYS A 313 -4.74 -14.63 24.74
C LYS A 313 -4.52 -14.51 23.23
N LYS A 314 -5.57 -14.51 22.42
CA LYS A 314 -5.51 -14.50 20.95
C LYS A 314 -6.16 -13.29 20.33
N VAL A 315 -7.04 -12.61 21.05
CA VAL A 315 -7.70 -11.38 20.60
C VAL A 315 -7.17 -10.12 21.32
N HIS A 316 -7.50 -8.96 20.77
CA HIS A 316 -7.43 -7.64 21.40
C HIS A 316 -8.79 -6.95 21.26
N ILE A 317 -9.21 -6.19 22.27
CA ILE A 317 -10.45 -5.41 22.21
C ILE A 317 -10.11 -3.96 22.54
N GLU A 318 -10.36 -3.07 21.59
CA GLU A 318 -10.04 -1.64 21.67
C GLU A 318 -11.31 -0.80 21.53
N VAL A 319 -11.32 0.35 22.20
CA VAL A 319 -12.38 1.35 22.08
C VAL A 319 -11.85 2.53 21.28
N PHE A 320 -12.60 2.92 20.25
CA PHE A 320 -12.31 4.05 19.38
C PHE A 320 -13.39 5.11 19.57
N ASP A 321 -13.01 6.40 19.56
CA ASP A 321 -13.98 7.51 19.61
C ASP A 321 -14.71 7.72 18.27
N VAL A 322 -14.40 6.89 17.26
CA VAL A 322 -15.00 6.88 15.92
C VAL A 322 -15.42 5.47 15.51
N ASP A 323 -16.30 5.37 14.52
CA ASP A 323 -16.64 4.13 13.82
C ASP A 323 -15.53 3.75 12.84
N VAL A 324 -14.49 3.11 13.38
CA VAL A 324 -13.28 2.78 12.63
C VAL A 324 -13.52 1.72 11.55
N ILE A 325 -14.49 0.82 11.75
CA ILE A 325 -14.85 -0.20 10.74
C ILE A 325 -15.55 0.47 9.57
N LYS A 326 -16.49 1.39 9.82
CA LYS A 326 -17.12 2.16 8.74
C LYS A 326 -16.12 3.05 8.00
N LEU A 327 -15.13 3.63 8.69
CA LEU A 327 -14.04 4.37 8.05
C LEU A 327 -13.16 3.47 7.18
N MET A 328 -12.81 2.28 7.69
CA MET A 328 -12.05 1.28 6.94
C MET A 328 -12.78 0.92 5.64
N ASP A 329 -14.06 0.55 5.72
CA ASP A 329 -14.88 0.21 4.55
C ASP A 329 -14.98 1.40 3.58
N TRP A 330 -15.12 2.62 4.09
CA TRP A 330 -15.15 3.82 3.26
C TRP A 330 -13.80 4.05 2.54
N LEU A 331 -12.68 3.92 3.24
CA LEU A 331 -11.32 4.09 2.68
C LEU A 331 -10.95 3.00 1.68
N GLU A 332 -11.54 1.82 1.77
CA GLU A 332 -11.31 0.71 0.85
C GLU A 332 -12.14 0.84 -0.43
N ASN A 333 -13.38 1.32 -0.33
CA ASN A 333 -14.31 1.36 -1.46
C ASN A 333 -14.29 2.67 -2.26
N ASN A 334 -13.78 3.76 -1.71
CA ASN A 334 -13.76 5.06 -2.40
C ASN A 334 -12.41 5.28 -3.10
N GLN A 335 -12.47 5.69 -4.37
CA GLN A 335 -11.28 6.14 -5.10
C GLN A 335 -10.82 7.47 -4.52
N LEU A 336 -9.51 7.61 -4.33
CA LEU A 336 -8.90 8.82 -3.77
C LEU A 336 -9.11 10.06 -4.66
N ASP A 337 -9.49 9.89 -5.94
CA ASP A 337 -9.54 10.98 -6.94
C ASP A 337 -10.62 12.05 -6.68
N GLU A 338 -11.54 11.85 -5.73
CA GLU A 338 -12.55 12.84 -5.33
C GLU A 338 -12.13 13.64 -4.07
N PHE A 339 -11.05 14.41 -4.16
CA PHE A 339 -10.61 15.26 -3.04
C PHE A 339 -11.40 16.58 -2.97
N SER A 340 -12.42 16.62 -2.11
CA SER A 340 -12.76 17.83 -1.33
C SER A 340 -13.60 17.50 -0.10
N VAL A 341 -13.03 16.81 0.89
CA VAL A 341 -13.71 16.65 2.20
C VAL A 341 -13.52 17.91 3.06
N ASN A 342 -13.87 19.07 2.49
CA ASN A 342 -14.17 20.30 3.23
C ASN A 342 -15.67 20.40 3.56
N GLN A 343 -16.44 19.33 3.33
CA GLN A 343 -17.87 19.32 3.56
C GLN A 343 -18.19 18.92 4.99
N SER A 344 -18.66 19.90 5.76
CA SER A 344 -19.31 19.71 7.06
C SER A 344 -20.41 18.64 6.94
N GLY A 345 -20.20 17.47 7.54
CA GLY A 345 -21.24 16.44 7.62
C GLY A 345 -20.84 15.03 7.17
N VAL A 346 -19.79 14.88 6.36
CA VAL A 346 -19.37 13.55 5.83
C VAL A 346 -19.01 12.59 6.96
N PHE A 347 -18.35 13.08 8.00
CA PHE A 347 -17.90 12.27 9.13
C PHE A 347 -18.89 12.21 10.30
N LEU A 348 -20.00 12.95 10.29
CA LEU A 348 -21.00 12.91 11.38
C LEU A 348 -21.50 11.48 11.69
N PRO A 349 -21.79 10.61 10.70
CA PRO A 349 -22.22 9.23 10.97
C PRO A 349 -21.12 8.35 11.58
N ILE A 350 -19.88 8.82 11.58
CA ILE A 350 -18.67 8.11 12.00
C ILE A 350 -18.20 8.60 13.38
N LEU A 351 -18.60 9.80 13.82
CA LEU A 351 -18.29 10.34 15.15
C LEU A 351 -19.13 9.70 16.26
N ARG A 352 -19.03 8.37 16.38
CA ARG A 352 -19.60 7.60 17.48
C ARG A 352 -18.57 6.64 18.03
N GLN A 353 -18.58 6.47 19.34
CA GLN A 353 -17.69 5.52 19.98
C GLN A 353 -18.03 4.09 19.54
N THR A 354 -17.01 3.32 19.16
CA THR A 354 -17.15 1.90 18.80
C THR A 354 -16.16 1.05 19.57
N THR A 355 -16.53 -0.22 19.80
CA THR A 355 -15.62 -1.22 20.35
C THR A 355 -15.32 -2.23 19.26
N VAL A 356 -14.03 -2.46 19.01
CA VAL A 356 -13.56 -3.37 17.96
C VAL A 356 -12.79 -4.51 18.56
N LEU A 357 -13.12 -5.71 18.12
CA LEU A 357 -12.35 -6.92 18.37
C LEU A 357 -11.38 -7.15 17.21
N LEU A 358 -10.12 -7.44 17.54
CA LEU A 358 -9.09 -7.88 16.61
C LEU A 358 -8.68 -9.31 16.98
N ASP A 359 -8.80 -10.25 16.06
CA ASP A 359 -8.40 -11.65 16.21
C ASP A 359 -7.13 -11.96 15.42
N TYR A 360 -6.04 -12.17 16.15
CA TYR A 360 -4.71 -12.43 15.58
C TYR A 360 -4.45 -13.92 15.30
N SER A 361 -5.42 -14.79 15.60
CA SER A 361 -5.35 -16.21 15.22
C SER A 361 -5.96 -16.50 13.85
N ASN A 362 -6.73 -15.55 13.31
CA ASN A 362 -7.35 -15.64 12.00
C ASN A 362 -6.85 -14.47 11.14
N LEU A 363 -5.92 -14.77 10.23
CA LEU A 363 -5.36 -13.77 9.32
C LEU A 363 -6.11 -13.80 8.00
N VAL A 364 -6.55 -12.63 7.53
CA VAL A 364 -7.44 -12.47 6.36
C VAL A 364 -6.81 -11.59 5.28
N GLY A 365 -7.23 -11.82 4.04
CA GLY A 365 -6.83 -11.05 2.86
C GLY A 365 -5.37 -11.21 2.45
N LEU A 366 -4.97 -10.48 1.41
CA LEU A 366 -3.61 -10.51 0.85
C LEU A 366 -2.53 -10.09 1.84
N LEU A 367 -2.85 -9.11 2.68
CA LEU A 367 -1.92 -8.56 3.67
C LEU A 367 -1.85 -9.39 4.97
N LYS A 368 -2.58 -10.51 5.05
CA LYS A 368 -2.63 -11.42 6.22
C LYS A 368 -2.84 -10.68 7.54
N ARG A 369 -3.86 -9.82 7.58
CA ARG A 369 -4.19 -8.99 8.75
C ARG A 369 -5.11 -9.70 9.72
N PRO A 370 -5.08 -9.37 11.03
CA PRO A 370 -6.03 -9.94 11.96
C PRO A 370 -7.46 -9.61 11.53
N PHE A 371 -8.34 -10.61 11.59
CA PHE A 371 -9.77 -10.39 11.44
C PHE A 371 -10.25 -9.35 12.46
N CYS A 372 -11.04 -8.37 12.04
CA CYS A 372 -11.59 -7.37 12.94
C CYS A 372 -13.08 -7.15 12.71
N CYS A 373 -13.81 -6.87 13.78
CA CYS A 373 -15.24 -6.57 13.72
C CYS A 373 -15.68 -5.69 14.89
N MET A 374 -16.76 -4.94 14.67
CA MET A 374 -17.45 -4.22 15.76
C MET A 374 -18.14 -5.20 16.71
N ILE A 375 -18.08 -4.91 18.00
CA ILE A 375 -18.74 -5.70 19.04
C ILE A 375 -19.46 -4.82 20.06
N GLU A 376 -20.46 -5.40 20.71
CA GLU A 376 -21.15 -4.81 21.85
C GLU A 376 -20.76 -5.54 23.15
N LEU A 377 -20.15 -4.78 24.06
CA LEU A 377 -19.66 -5.22 25.37
C LEU A 377 -20.67 -5.02 26.50
#